data_AF-A0A972FVB8-F1
#
_entry.id   AF-A0A972FVB8-F1
#
_cell.length_a   1.000
_cell.length_b   1.000
_cell.length_c   1.000
_cell.angle_alpha   90.00
_cell.angle_beta   90.00
_cell.angle_gamma   90.00
#
_symmetry.space_group_name_H-M   'P 1'
#
loop_
_entity.id
_entity.type
_entity.pdbx_description
1 polymer ?
#
loop_
_entity_poly.entity_id
_entity_poly.type
_entity_poly.pdbx_seq_one_letter_code
_entity_poly.pdbx_strand_id
1 'polypeptide(L)'
;MEKIKLQLTPTFVLPFLALTFVMHEAHEIVHTAVGRLICGCWGKRDFNVWDLCEGCPEQNPLAVLATFAGPAFTFTMIWMGTFMMEKAKNNRQKAFGFSLIFANIPFARIFGAATGGGDEVWGLNLIWQNHGLAWLAGLVIILTITFYPLYKSFKVIGNESPIVWFLVFFILPTYIDQWMVLIIMNSILGQGLLDQYWILGSPMLVTLWSVFVALVFLFTSRNVSELIEKD
;
A
#
# COMPACT_ATOMS: atom_id res chain seq x y z
N MET A 1 -14.03 15.72 -16.47
CA MET A 1 -13.31 14.43 -16.51
C MET A 1 -14.27 13.41 -17.09
N GLU A 2 -13.86 12.76 -18.16
CA GLU A 2 -14.68 11.77 -18.85
C GLU A 2 -14.94 10.55 -17.94
N LYS A 3 -16.21 10.18 -17.81
CA LYS A 3 -16.64 9.02 -17.04
C LYS A 3 -16.32 7.72 -17.78
N ILE A 4 -16.03 6.66 -17.05
CA ILE A 4 -15.73 5.32 -17.60
C ILE A 4 -16.61 4.28 -16.92
N LYS A 5 -17.06 3.29 -17.69
CA LYS A 5 -17.70 2.10 -17.12
C LYS A 5 -16.63 1.11 -16.70
N LEU A 6 -16.65 0.75 -15.43
CA LEU A 6 -15.77 -0.24 -14.84
C LEU A 6 -16.40 -1.63 -14.97
N GLN A 7 -15.57 -2.64 -15.21
CA GLN A 7 -15.94 -4.05 -15.19
C GLN A 7 -14.87 -4.88 -14.46
N LEU A 8 -15.30 -5.84 -13.65
CA LEU A 8 -14.39 -6.81 -13.02
C LEU A 8 -14.35 -8.07 -13.87
N THR A 9 -13.27 -8.23 -14.61
CA THR A 9 -12.96 -9.48 -15.32
C THR A 9 -11.88 -10.24 -14.54
N PRO A 10 -11.86 -11.59 -14.55
CA PRO A 10 -10.76 -12.35 -13.93
C PRO A 10 -9.38 -11.93 -14.47
N THR A 11 -9.32 -11.54 -15.74
CA THR A 11 -8.12 -11.05 -16.41
C THR A 11 -7.63 -9.69 -15.87
N PHE A 12 -8.53 -8.85 -15.34
CA PHE A 12 -8.19 -7.62 -14.62
C PHE A 12 -7.91 -7.86 -13.13
N VAL A 13 -8.71 -8.71 -12.47
CA VAL A 13 -8.60 -8.92 -11.01
C VAL A 13 -7.21 -9.45 -10.65
N LEU A 14 -6.66 -10.39 -11.44
CA LEU A 14 -5.33 -10.94 -11.19
C LEU A 14 -4.21 -9.88 -11.16
N PRO A 15 -3.98 -9.06 -12.20
CA PRO A 15 -2.96 -8.01 -12.15
C PRO A 15 -3.27 -6.92 -11.12
N PHE A 16 -4.54 -6.63 -10.83
CA PHE A 16 -4.88 -5.66 -9.80
C PHE A 16 -4.47 -6.15 -8.41
N LEU A 17 -4.80 -7.39 -8.05
CA LEU A 17 -4.38 -7.98 -6.78
C LEU A 17 -2.86 -8.13 -6.70
N ALA A 18 -2.20 -8.56 -7.78
CA ALA A 18 -0.75 -8.61 -7.84
C ALA A 18 -0.13 -7.22 -7.63
N LEU A 19 -0.69 -6.18 -8.25
CA LEU A 19 -0.27 -4.80 -8.00
C LEU A 19 -0.47 -4.38 -6.54
N THR A 20 -1.60 -4.75 -5.92
CA THR A 20 -1.87 -4.48 -4.50
C THR A 20 -0.77 -5.07 -3.62
N PHE A 21 -0.46 -6.36 -3.79
CA PHE A 21 0.61 -7.01 -3.03
C PHE A 21 1.99 -6.41 -3.31
N VAL A 22 2.28 -6.04 -4.57
CA VAL A 22 3.53 -5.35 -4.91
C VAL A 22 3.63 -3.99 -4.22
N MET A 23 2.55 -3.22 -4.15
CA MET A 23 2.53 -1.93 -3.46
C MET A 23 2.65 -2.09 -1.94
N HIS A 24 2.03 -3.11 -1.34
CA HIS A 24 2.24 -3.46 0.06
C HIS A 24 3.71 -3.80 0.31
N GLU A 25 4.29 -4.74 -0.44
CA GLU A 25 5.68 -5.15 -0.23
C GLU A 25 6.65 -4.00 -0.46
N ALA A 26 6.40 -3.15 -1.46
CA ALA A 26 7.20 -1.95 -1.70
C ALA A 26 7.13 -0.96 -0.53
N HIS A 27 5.95 -0.79 0.08
CA HIS A 27 5.78 0.03 1.28
C HIS A 27 6.68 -0.46 2.43
N GLU A 28 6.62 -1.76 2.72
CA GLU A 28 7.44 -2.39 3.76
C GLU A 28 8.94 -2.35 3.43
N ILE A 29 9.31 -2.48 2.15
CA ILE A 29 10.72 -2.38 1.72
C ILE A 29 11.23 -0.95 1.92
N VAL A 30 10.40 0.06 1.69
CA VAL A 30 10.80 1.46 1.85
C VAL A 30 11.09 1.79 3.32
N HIS A 31 10.30 1.25 4.27
CA HIS A 31 10.61 1.35 5.70
C HIS A 31 12.01 0.81 6.01
N THR A 32 12.27 -0.45 5.66
CA THR A 32 13.54 -1.10 6.00
C THR A 32 14.72 -0.53 5.21
N ALA A 33 14.51 -0.05 3.99
CA ALA A 33 15.54 0.61 3.18
C ALA A 33 15.95 1.95 3.79
N VAL A 34 15.01 2.78 4.22
CA VAL A 34 15.33 4.03 4.93
C VAL A 34 15.97 3.73 6.28
N GLY A 35 15.47 2.71 7.00
CA GLY A 35 16.12 2.19 8.20
C GLY A 35 17.57 1.78 7.94
N ARG A 36 17.86 1.07 6.86
CA ARG A 36 19.21 0.66 6.46
C ARG A 36 20.14 1.82 6.16
N LEU A 37 19.63 2.87 5.52
CA LEU A 37 20.38 4.08 5.19
C LEU A 37 20.76 4.85 6.45
N ILE A 38 19.90 4.86 7.47
CA ILE A 38 20.12 5.59 8.73
C ILE A 38 20.95 4.75 9.71
N CYS A 39 20.58 3.49 9.91
CA CYS A 39 21.13 2.62 10.94
C CYS A 39 22.38 1.83 10.51
N GLY A 40 22.69 1.77 9.21
CA GLY A 40 23.86 1.03 8.75
C GLY A 40 23.69 -0.50 8.70
N CYS A 41 22.49 -1.03 8.98
CA CYS A 41 22.16 -2.46 8.90
C CYS A 41 20.67 -2.67 8.60
N TRP A 42 20.30 -3.87 8.16
CA TRP A 42 18.90 -4.22 7.90
C TRP A 42 18.24 -4.62 9.21
N GLY A 43 17.17 -3.91 9.58
CA GLY A 43 16.30 -4.34 10.66
C GLY A 43 15.46 -5.56 10.23
N LYS A 44 14.93 -6.28 11.21
CA LYS A 44 14.15 -7.49 10.94
C LYS A 44 12.75 -7.11 10.47
N ARG A 45 12.20 -7.83 9.49
CA ARG A 45 10.78 -7.76 9.16
C ARG A 45 10.19 -9.14 8.89
N ASP A 46 8.90 -9.27 9.09
CA ASP A 46 8.08 -10.35 8.56
C ASP A 46 6.91 -9.76 7.74
N PHE A 47 5.81 -10.50 7.59
CA PHE A 47 4.63 -10.04 6.85
C PHE A 47 3.78 -9.04 7.64
N ASN A 48 3.98 -8.93 8.95
CA ASN A 48 3.13 -8.17 9.87
C ASN A 48 3.86 -7.03 10.56
N VAL A 49 5.15 -7.22 10.88
CA VAL A 49 5.96 -6.23 11.58
C VAL A 49 7.29 -6.02 10.89
N TRP A 50 7.79 -4.80 11.00
CA TRP A 50 9.16 -4.44 10.69
C TRP A 50 9.78 -3.75 11.91
N ASP A 51 11.10 -3.83 12.01
CA ASP A 51 11.89 -3.23 13.06
C ASP A 51 13.15 -2.59 12.48
N LEU A 52 13.83 -1.79 13.28
CA LEU A 52 15.17 -1.29 13.02
C LEU A 52 16.21 -2.21 13.66
N CYS A 53 17.48 -1.93 13.42
CA CYS A 53 18.53 -2.64 14.14
C CYS A 53 18.53 -2.25 15.62
N GLU A 54 18.89 -3.21 16.46
CA GLU A 54 19.02 -3.04 17.91
C GLU A 54 19.89 -1.82 18.25
N GLY A 55 19.39 -0.95 19.12
CA GLY A 55 20.08 0.26 19.56
C GLY A 55 20.05 1.44 18.58
N CYS A 56 19.53 1.28 17.35
CA CYS A 56 19.50 2.37 16.38
C CYS A 56 18.54 3.51 16.78
N PRO A 57 17.29 3.25 17.21
CA PRO A 57 16.36 4.31 17.59
C PRO A 57 16.89 5.21 18.72
N GLU A 58 17.64 4.64 19.67
CA GLU A 58 18.22 5.36 20.80
C GLU A 58 19.44 6.18 20.39
N GLN A 59 20.22 5.69 19.43
CA GLN A 59 21.46 6.33 18.97
C GLN A 59 21.22 7.38 17.87
N ASN A 60 20.15 7.24 17.09
CA ASN A 60 19.87 8.10 15.94
C ASN A 60 18.44 8.64 16.00
N PRO A 61 18.23 9.92 16.36
CA PRO A 61 16.89 10.51 16.40
C PRO A 61 16.20 10.55 15.03
N LEU A 62 16.97 10.45 13.94
CA LEU A 62 16.44 10.36 12.58
C LEU A 62 15.79 9.00 12.27
N ALA A 63 15.98 7.97 13.10
CA ALA A 63 15.41 6.64 12.91
C ALA A 63 13.89 6.65 12.72
N VAL A 64 13.17 7.60 13.34
CA VAL A 64 11.72 7.80 13.17
C VAL A 64 11.32 8.09 11.72
N LEU A 65 12.23 8.60 10.88
CA LEU A 65 11.97 8.81 9.45
C LEU A 65 11.70 7.50 8.70
N ALA A 66 12.23 6.38 9.18
CA ALA A 66 11.93 5.07 8.61
C ALA A 66 10.43 4.78 8.69
N THR A 67 9.76 5.16 9.78
CA THR A 67 8.30 5.03 9.94
C THR A 67 7.52 5.87 8.95
N PHE A 68 7.96 7.09 8.66
CA PHE A 68 7.22 7.93 7.71
C PHE A 68 7.52 7.57 6.25
N ALA A 69 8.57 6.81 5.99
CA ALA A 69 9.00 6.46 4.64
C ALA A 69 7.96 5.62 3.88
N GLY A 70 7.38 4.60 4.51
CA GLY A 70 6.31 3.80 3.92
C GLY A 70 5.10 4.66 3.51
N PRO A 71 4.47 5.41 4.44
CA PRO A 71 3.37 6.31 4.12
C PRO A 71 3.72 7.32 3.02
N ALA A 72 4.91 7.92 3.08
CA ALA A 72 5.36 8.86 2.05
C ALA A 72 5.42 8.19 0.66
N PHE A 73 5.91 6.96 0.57
CA PHE A 73 5.86 6.16 -0.66
C PHE A 73 4.41 5.91 -1.11
N THR A 74 3.56 5.39 -0.23
CA THR A 74 2.15 5.09 -0.52
C THR A 74 1.40 6.31 -1.05
N PHE A 75 1.52 7.45 -0.37
CA PHE A 75 0.87 8.69 -0.82
C PHE A 75 1.45 9.18 -2.14
N THR A 76 2.76 9.07 -2.35
CA THR A 76 3.38 9.39 -3.64
C THR A 76 2.77 8.56 -4.76
N MET A 77 2.62 7.24 -4.58
CA MET A 77 2.05 6.35 -5.58
C MET A 77 0.56 6.63 -5.83
N ILE A 78 -0.21 6.96 -4.78
CA ILE A 78 -1.62 7.39 -4.91
C ILE A 78 -1.72 8.67 -5.76
N TRP A 79 -0.89 9.67 -5.48
CA TRP A 79 -0.86 10.91 -6.25
C TRP A 79 -0.38 10.70 -7.69
N MET A 80 0.61 9.83 -7.90
CA MET A 80 1.03 9.42 -9.24
C MET A 80 -0.14 8.78 -10.01
N GLY A 81 -0.87 7.86 -9.38
CA GLY A 81 -2.07 7.25 -9.98
C GLY A 81 -3.13 8.29 -10.35
N THR A 82 -3.33 9.29 -9.49
CA THR A 82 -4.24 10.42 -9.74
C THR A 82 -3.80 11.22 -10.96
N PHE A 83 -2.54 11.61 -11.04
CA PHE A 83 -2.01 12.35 -12.20
C PHE A 83 -2.07 11.52 -13.49
N MET A 84 -1.80 10.22 -13.43
CA MET A 84 -1.89 9.32 -14.58
C MET A 84 -3.33 9.17 -15.07
N MET A 85 -4.29 9.09 -14.16
CA MET A 85 -5.71 9.01 -14.49
C MET A 85 -6.23 10.31 -15.11
N GLU A 86 -5.83 11.47 -14.58
CA GLU A 86 -6.27 12.78 -15.08
C GLU A 86 -5.66 13.16 -16.43
N LYS A 87 -4.38 12.85 -16.62
CA LYS A 87 -3.62 13.16 -17.85
C LYS A 87 -3.55 11.96 -18.80
N ALA A 88 -4.47 11.02 -18.64
CA ALA A 88 -4.47 9.78 -19.42
C ALA A 88 -4.65 10.06 -20.91
N LYS A 89 -3.75 9.51 -21.74
CA LYS A 89 -3.85 9.57 -23.21
C LYS A 89 -4.65 8.43 -23.81
N ASN A 90 -4.83 7.34 -23.05
CA ASN A 90 -5.52 6.14 -23.46
C ASN A 90 -6.15 5.43 -22.26
N ASN A 91 -7.09 4.52 -22.54
CA ASN A 91 -7.80 3.75 -21.50
C ASN A 91 -6.86 2.94 -20.61
N ARG A 92 -5.75 2.42 -21.16
CA ARG A 92 -4.77 1.66 -20.37
C ARG A 92 -4.13 2.52 -19.28
N GLN A 93 -3.69 3.74 -19.61
CA GLN A 93 -3.09 4.66 -18.65
C GLN A 93 -4.11 5.10 -17.59
N LYS A 94 -5.36 5.33 -18.02
CA LYS A 94 -6.46 5.71 -17.13
C LYS A 94 -6.80 4.60 -16.14
N ALA A 95 -6.95 3.36 -16.64
CA ALA A 95 -7.19 2.18 -15.83
C ALA A 95 -6.05 1.92 -14.85
N PHE A 96 -4.80 2.00 -15.32
CA PHE A 96 -3.64 1.83 -14.46
C PHE A 96 -3.54 2.90 -13.38
N GLY A 97 -3.80 4.18 -13.70
CA GLY A 97 -3.84 5.26 -12.72
C GLY A 97 -4.89 5.01 -11.63
N PHE A 98 -6.10 4.60 -12.04
CA PHE A 98 -7.17 4.21 -11.11
C PHE A 98 -6.75 3.01 -10.24
N SER A 99 -6.23 1.94 -10.84
CA SER A 99 -5.74 0.76 -10.12
C SER A 99 -4.62 1.11 -9.14
N LEU A 100 -3.69 1.98 -9.51
CA LEU A 100 -2.56 2.36 -8.66
C LEU A 100 -3.01 3.08 -7.39
N ILE A 101 -4.06 3.91 -7.47
CA ILE A 101 -4.64 4.58 -6.29
C ILE A 101 -5.14 3.55 -5.28
N PHE A 102 -5.93 2.57 -5.74
CA PHE A 102 -6.57 1.60 -4.84
C PHE A 102 -5.66 0.43 -4.45
N ALA A 103 -4.69 0.07 -5.28
CA ALA A 103 -3.66 -0.92 -4.96
C ALA A 103 -2.77 -0.46 -3.80
N ASN A 104 -2.70 0.85 -3.54
CA ASN A 104 -2.02 1.42 -2.38
C ASN A 104 -2.88 1.44 -1.10
N ILE A 105 -4.03 0.75 -1.11
CA ILE A 105 -4.87 0.45 0.05
C ILE A 105 -5.17 1.68 0.92
N PRO A 106 -5.70 2.78 0.36
CA PRO A 106 -5.96 4.01 1.12
C PRO A 106 -6.93 3.81 2.28
N PHE A 107 -7.84 2.83 2.19
CA PHE A 107 -8.75 2.49 3.29
C PHE A 107 -8.00 1.96 4.52
N ALA A 108 -7.00 1.11 4.35
CA ALA A 108 -6.19 0.61 5.48
C ALA A 108 -5.53 1.76 6.25
N ARG A 109 -5.04 2.78 5.54
CA ARG A 109 -4.41 3.98 6.14
C ARG A 109 -5.41 4.80 6.93
N ILE A 110 -6.56 5.11 6.32
CA ILE A 110 -7.63 5.87 6.98
C ILE A 110 -8.17 5.10 8.18
N PHE A 111 -8.43 3.80 8.03
CA PHE A 111 -8.95 2.94 9.08
C PHE A 111 -7.96 2.80 10.24
N GLY A 112 -6.68 2.51 9.94
CA GLY A 112 -5.61 2.43 10.93
C GLY A 112 -5.55 3.68 11.79
N ALA A 113 -5.44 4.86 11.15
CA ALA A 113 -5.43 6.12 11.88
C ALA A 113 -6.73 6.41 12.61
N ALA A 114 -7.90 6.10 12.05
CA ALA A 114 -9.18 6.27 12.74
C ALA A 114 -9.26 5.44 14.04
N THR A 115 -8.65 4.26 14.05
CA THR A 115 -8.53 3.39 15.23
C THR A 115 -7.36 3.71 16.17
N GLY A 116 -6.60 4.77 15.90
CA GLY A 116 -5.44 5.16 16.72
C GLY A 116 -4.13 4.44 16.38
N GLY A 117 -4.07 3.69 15.28
CA GLY A 117 -2.89 2.97 14.82
C GLY A 117 -2.35 3.48 13.48
N GLY A 118 -1.52 2.65 12.84
CA GLY A 118 -0.84 2.98 11.59
C GLY A 118 0.45 3.76 11.80
N ASP A 119 1.31 3.75 10.78
CA ASP A 119 2.65 4.33 10.84
C ASP A 119 2.63 5.84 11.12
N GLU A 120 1.67 6.56 10.56
CA GLU A 120 1.53 8.00 10.73
C GLU A 120 1.24 8.36 12.19
N VAL A 121 0.29 7.67 12.82
CA VAL A 121 -0.06 7.90 14.23
C VAL A 121 1.07 7.43 15.15
N TRP A 122 1.66 6.26 14.86
CA TRP A 122 2.76 5.72 15.66
C TRP A 122 3.99 6.63 15.60
N GLY A 123 4.40 7.06 14.41
CA GLY A 123 5.53 7.96 14.21
C GLY A 123 5.31 9.33 14.88
N LEU A 124 4.11 9.91 14.78
CA LEU A 124 3.79 11.16 15.47
C LEU A 124 3.79 10.99 16.98
N ASN A 125 3.33 9.85 17.49
CA ASN A 125 3.34 9.54 18.91
C ASN A 125 4.77 9.41 19.45
N LEU A 126 5.70 8.85 18.68
CA LEU A 126 7.12 8.81 19.06
C LEU A 126 7.73 10.22 19.18
N ILE A 127 7.33 11.16 18.33
CA ILE A 127 7.87 12.53 18.34
C ILE A 127 7.26 13.36 19.47
N TRP A 128 5.92 13.34 19.60
CA TRP A 128 5.21 14.22 20.53
C TRP A 128 4.96 13.62 21.91
N GLN A 129 5.14 12.30 22.07
CA GLN A 129 4.85 11.57 23.31
C GLN A 129 3.43 11.86 23.83
N ASN A 130 2.50 12.07 22.90
CA ASN A 130 1.11 12.43 23.17
C ASN A 130 0.21 11.73 22.15
N HIS A 131 -0.35 10.60 22.56
CA HIS A 131 -1.13 9.75 21.68
C HIS A 131 -2.38 10.44 21.15
N GLY A 132 -3.10 11.22 21.98
CA GLY A 132 -4.32 11.91 21.55
C GLY A 132 -4.05 12.94 20.45
N LEU A 133 -2.96 13.71 20.59
CA LEU A 133 -2.54 14.67 19.58
C LEU A 133 -2.04 13.98 18.30
N ALA A 134 -1.22 12.92 18.45
CA ALA A 134 -0.71 12.14 17.34
C ALA A 134 -1.82 11.46 16.52
N TRP A 135 -2.82 10.91 17.20
CA TRP A 135 -4.00 10.32 16.58
C TRP A 135 -4.78 11.37 15.77
N LEU A 136 -5.12 12.49 16.38
CA LEU A 136 -5.89 13.55 15.71
C LEU A 136 -5.13 14.10 14.50
N ALA A 137 -3.84 14.41 14.66
CA ALA A 137 -3.03 14.92 13.58
C ALA A 137 -2.83 13.91 12.46
N GLY A 138 -2.51 12.65 12.79
CA GLY A 138 -2.34 11.58 11.82
C GLY A 138 -3.60 11.38 10.98
N LEU A 139 -4.77 11.30 11.63
CA LEU A 139 -6.05 11.20 10.94
C LEU A 139 -6.32 12.39 10.02
N VAL A 140 -6.12 13.63 10.50
CA VAL A 140 -6.33 14.84 9.70
C VAL A 140 -5.38 14.89 8.49
N ILE A 141 -4.11 14.53 8.66
CA ILE A 141 -3.11 14.49 7.59
C ILE A 141 -3.52 13.49 6.52
N ILE A 142 -3.83 12.24 6.90
CA ILE A 142 -4.20 11.19 5.95
C ILE A 142 -5.47 11.57 5.18
N LEU A 143 -6.50 12.05 5.88
CA LEU A 143 -7.74 12.50 5.23
C LEU A 143 -7.46 13.63 4.24
N THR A 144 -6.63 14.61 4.61
CA THR A 144 -6.30 15.74 3.72
C THR A 144 -5.55 15.28 2.47
N ILE A 145 -4.54 14.42 2.63
CA ILE A 145 -3.71 13.93 1.53
C ILE A 145 -4.51 13.03 0.57
N THR A 146 -5.41 12.20 1.11
CA THR A 146 -6.16 11.22 0.32
C THR A 146 -7.47 11.76 -0.25
N PHE A 147 -8.02 12.85 0.31
CA PHE A 147 -9.32 13.39 -0.10
C PHE A 147 -9.39 13.67 -1.61
N TYR A 148 -8.40 14.39 -2.17
CA TYR A 148 -8.42 14.74 -3.58
C TYR A 148 -8.29 13.51 -4.51
N PRO A 149 -7.29 12.62 -4.34
CA PRO A 149 -7.22 11.36 -5.08
C PRO A 149 -8.51 10.55 -5.05
N LEU A 150 -9.10 10.35 -3.87
CA LEU A 150 -10.31 9.54 -3.69
C LEU A 150 -11.53 10.21 -4.33
N TYR A 151 -11.67 11.53 -4.17
CA TYR A 151 -12.72 12.29 -4.84
C TYR A 151 -12.61 12.15 -6.36
N LYS A 152 -11.41 12.26 -6.92
CA LYS A 152 -11.19 12.14 -8.36
C LYS A 152 -11.48 10.72 -8.84
N SER A 153 -11.03 9.70 -8.13
CA SER A 153 -11.37 8.31 -8.43
C SER A 153 -12.88 8.08 -8.41
N PHE A 154 -13.60 8.62 -7.44
CA PHE A 154 -15.07 8.52 -7.40
C PHE A 154 -15.73 9.20 -8.62
N LYS A 155 -15.28 10.39 -8.98
CA LYS A 155 -15.86 11.19 -10.08
C LYS A 155 -15.64 10.57 -11.47
N VAL A 156 -14.67 9.67 -11.63
CA VAL A 156 -14.42 9.00 -12.92
C VAL A 156 -15.40 7.86 -13.19
N ILE A 157 -16.05 7.33 -12.16
CA ILE A 157 -16.91 6.15 -12.28
C ILE A 157 -18.23 6.54 -12.99
N GLY A 158 -18.50 5.86 -14.09
CA GLY A 158 -19.67 6.06 -14.96
C GLY A 158 -20.70 4.95 -14.91
N ASN A 159 -20.48 3.89 -14.11
CA ASN A 159 -21.46 2.83 -13.88
C ASN A 159 -22.75 3.37 -13.24
N GLU A 160 -23.85 2.61 -13.32
CA GLU A 160 -25.14 2.99 -12.72
C GLU A 160 -25.07 3.22 -11.20
N SER A 161 -24.26 2.41 -10.50
CA SER A 161 -24.05 2.47 -9.05
C SER A 161 -22.59 2.86 -8.71
N PRO A 162 -22.17 4.12 -8.93
CA PRO A 162 -20.76 4.52 -8.77
C PRO A 162 -20.24 4.36 -7.34
N ILE A 163 -21.13 4.47 -6.35
CA ILE A 163 -20.80 4.27 -4.93
C ILE A 163 -20.37 2.82 -4.67
N VAL A 164 -21.10 1.84 -5.20
CA VAL A 164 -20.77 0.41 -5.01
C VAL A 164 -19.39 0.12 -5.60
N TRP A 165 -19.15 0.57 -6.82
CA TRP A 165 -17.86 0.40 -7.50
C TRP A 165 -16.72 1.05 -6.72
N PHE A 166 -16.91 2.28 -6.24
CA PHE A 166 -15.93 2.94 -5.41
C PHE A 166 -15.64 2.14 -4.12
N LEU A 167 -16.68 1.71 -3.40
CA LEU A 167 -16.52 0.96 -2.15
C LEU A 167 -15.84 -0.39 -2.37
N VAL A 168 -16.13 -1.09 -3.47
CA VAL A 168 -15.45 -2.34 -3.82
C VAL A 168 -13.95 -2.08 -3.94
N PHE A 169 -13.52 -1.09 -4.73
CA PHE A 169 -12.09 -0.79 -4.88
C PHE A 169 -11.46 -0.17 -3.63
N PHE A 170 -12.23 0.57 -2.84
CA PHE A 170 -11.73 1.22 -1.64
C PHE A 170 -11.51 0.22 -0.49
N ILE A 171 -12.47 -0.69 -0.28
CA ILE A 171 -12.52 -1.57 0.89
C ILE A 171 -11.91 -2.94 0.60
N LEU A 172 -12.31 -3.59 -0.50
CA LEU A 172 -12.01 -5.00 -0.74
C LEU A 172 -10.50 -5.31 -0.82
N PRO A 173 -9.64 -4.49 -1.46
CA PRO A 173 -8.20 -4.78 -1.51
C PRO A 173 -7.58 -4.90 -0.11
N THR A 174 -8.03 -4.07 0.83
CA THR A 174 -7.56 -4.10 2.22
C THR A 174 -7.82 -5.46 2.87
N TYR A 175 -9.04 -5.98 2.74
CA TYR A 175 -9.38 -7.25 3.36
C TYR A 175 -8.72 -8.44 2.68
N ILE A 176 -8.59 -8.41 1.35
CA ILE A 176 -7.86 -9.45 0.61
C ILE A 176 -6.38 -9.45 1.04
N ASP A 177 -5.79 -8.27 1.16
CA ASP A 177 -4.41 -8.09 1.58
C ASP A 177 -4.18 -8.60 3.01
N GLN A 178 -4.98 -8.16 3.98
CA GLN A 178 -4.90 -8.64 5.36
C GLN A 178 -5.09 -10.16 5.46
N TRP A 179 -6.06 -10.71 4.72
CA TRP A 179 -6.32 -12.14 4.77
C TRP A 179 -5.18 -12.97 4.13
N MET A 180 -4.64 -12.51 3.00
CA MET A 180 -3.56 -13.21 2.33
C MET A 180 -2.23 -13.05 3.08
N VAL A 181 -1.83 -11.82 3.36
CA VAL A 181 -0.49 -11.50 3.87
C VAL A 181 -0.41 -11.75 5.38
N LEU A 182 -1.30 -11.12 6.16
CA LEU A 182 -1.22 -11.19 7.62
C LEU A 182 -1.72 -12.51 8.20
N ILE A 183 -2.74 -13.12 7.59
CA ILE A 183 -3.29 -14.39 8.09
C ILE A 183 -2.57 -15.57 7.45
N ILE A 184 -2.66 -15.75 6.12
CA ILE A 184 -2.12 -16.96 5.47
C ILE A 184 -0.59 -16.96 5.47
N MET A 185 0.04 -15.95 4.87
CA MET A 185 1.49 -15.94 4.67
C MET A 185 2.24 -15.87 6.00
N ASN A 186 1.76 -15.07 6.95
CA ASN A 186 2.35 -15.02 8.28
C ASN A 186 2.14 -16.31 9.09
N SER A 187 0.99 -17.00 8.94
CA SER A 187 0.78 -18.31 9.59
C SER A 187 1.74 -19.38 9.05
N ILE A 188 1.98 -19.37 7.73
CA ILE A 188 2.94 -20.27 7.10
C ILE A 188 4.36 -19.99 7.62
N LEU A 189 4.73 -18.71 7.71
CA LEU A 189 6.01 -18.30 8.29
C LEU A 189 6.14 -18.73 9.75
N GLY A 190 5.09 -18.55 10.56
CA GLY A 190 5.04 -18.94 11.97
C GLY A 190 5.17 -20.46 12.22
N GLN A 191 4.96 -21.29 11.19
CA GLN A 191 5.24 -22.73 11.23
C GLN A 191 6.71 -23.08 10.94
N GLY A 192 7.56 -22.08 10.74
CA GLY A 192 9.00 -22.26 10.45
C GLY A 192 9.30 -22.53 8.96
N LEU A 193 8.34 -22.35 8.06
CA LEU A 193 8.58 -22.55 6.63
C LEU A 193 9.36 -21.35 6.06
N LEU A 194 10.61 -21.61 5.63
CA LEU A 194 11.48 -20.60 4.99
C LEU A 194 11.64 -19.33 5.85
N ASP A 195 11.74 -19.53 7.17
CA ASP A 195 11.85 -18.50 8.21
C ASP A 195 13.27 -17.91 8.35
N GLN A 196 14.24 -18.50 7.66
CA GLN A 196 15.62 -18.07 7.68
C GLN A 196 15.75 -16.67 7.05
N TYR A 197 16.31 -15.72 7.83
CA TYR A 197 16.51 -14.35 7.39
C TYR A 197 17.59 -14.27 6.31
N TRP A 198 17.31 -13.50 5.26
CA TRP A 198 18.18 -13.42 4.09
C TRP A 198 18.41 -11.97 3.64
N ILE A 199 17.83 -11.57 2.50
CA ILE A 199 18.04 -10.23 1.92
C ILE A 199 16.99 -9.26 2.50
N LEU A 200 17.36 -7.98 2.61
CA LEU A 200 16.51 -6.89 3.08
C LEU A 200 15.99 -7.06 4.52
N GLY A 201 16.67 -7.89 5.32
CA GLY A 201 16.23 -8.17 6.69
C GLY A 201 14.93 -8.95 6.77
N SER A 202 14.58 -9.68 5.71
CA SER A 202 13.35 -10.47 5.63
C SER A 202 13.63 -11.98 5.55
N PRO A 203 12.72 -12.84 6.06
CA PRO A 203 12.72 -14.26 5.80
C PRO A 203 12.69 -14.59 4.32
N MET A 204 13.27 -15.74 3.94
CA MET A 204 13.22 -16.24 2.56
C MET A 204 11.80 -16.29 2.00
N LEU A 205 10.81 -16.66 2.82
CA LEU A 205 9.41 -16.70 2.40
C LEU A 205 8.88 -15.33 1.93
N VAL A 206 9.19 -14.26 2.68
CA VAL A 206 8.77 -12.89 2.36
C VAL A 206 9.42 -12.43 1.06
N THR A 207 10.72 -12.71 0.88
CA THR A 207 11.43 -12.39 -0.37
C THR A 207 10.84 -13.12 -1.57
N LEU A 208 10.57 -14.43 -1.44
CA LEU A 208 10.01 -15.23 -2.52
C LEU A 208 8.58 -14.79 -2.88
N TRP A 209 7.76 -14.47 -1.87
CA TRP A 209 6.43 -13.90 -2.08
C TRP A 209 6.51 -12.58 -2.86
N SER A 210 7.38 -11.66 -2.43
CA SER A 210 7.60 -10.37 -3.09
C SER A 210 7.98 -10.54 -4.57
N VAL A 211 8.93 -11.44 -4.85
CA VAL A 211 9.34 -11.75 -6.22
C VAL A 211 8.20 -12.39 -7.01
N PHE A 212 7.47 -13.33 -6.41
CA PHE A 212 6.34 -13.99 -7.05
C PHE A 212 5.26 -12.99 -7.46
N VAL A 213 4.78 -12.13 -6.56
CA VAL A 213 3.74 -11.15 -6.88
C VAL A 213 4.23 -10.11 -7.89
N ALA A 214 5.50 -9.72 -7.83
CA ALA A 214 6.11 -8.83 -8.82
C ALA A 214 6.15 -9.47 -10.23
N LEU A 215 6.51 -10.75 -10.33
CA LEU A 215 6.51 -11.49 -11.59
C LEU A 215 5.09 -11.67 -12.13
N VAL A 216 4.12 -12.04 -11.28
CA VAL A 216 2.71 -12.14 -11.66
C VAL A 216 2.23 -10.81 -12.21
N PHE A 217 2.50 -9.69 -11.52
CA PHE A 217 2.15 -8.37 -12.00
C PHE A 217 2.84 -8.04 -13.32
N LEU A 218 4.15 -8.26 -13.45
CA LEU A 218 4.91 -7.99 -14.68
C LEU A 218 4.28 -8.69 -15.90
N PHE A 219 3.99 -9.99 -15.79
CA PHE A 219 3.43 -10.78 -16.87
C PHE A 219 1.96 -10.48 -17.17
N THR A 220 1.19 -9.99 -16.18
CA THR A 220 -0.25 -9.71 -16.34
C THR A 220 -0.59 -8.22 -16.46
N SER A 221 0.39 -7.33 -16.30
CA SER A 221 0.23 -5.86 -16.26
C SER A 221 -0.46 -5.26 -17.50
N ARG A 222 -0.38 -5.96 -18.64
CA ARG A 222 -1.08 -5.55 -19.87
C ARG A 222 -2.60 -5.61 -19.73
N ASN A 223 -3.11 -6.51 -18.89
CA ASN A 223 -4.53 -6.75 -18.72
C ASN A 223 -5.20 -5.75 -17.77
N VAL A 224 -4.44 -4.83 -17.15
CA VAL A 224 -5.01 -3.75 -16.33
C VAL A 224 -6.00 -2.89 -17.13
N SER A 225 -5.81 -2.76 -18.46
CA SER A 225 -6.75 -2.03 -19.32
C SER A 225 -8.13 -2.66 -19.41
N GLU A 226 -8.29 -3.95 -19.10
CA GLU A 226 -9.58 -4.65 -19.16
C GLU A 226 -10.55 -4.21 -18.04
N LEU A 227 -10.09 -3.36 -17.11
CA LEU A 227 -10.95 -2.66 -16.14
C LEU A 227 -12.04 -1.82 -16.82
N ILE A 228 -11.69 -1.20 -17.96
CA ILE A 228 -12.60 -0.29 -18.65
C ILE A 228 -13.36 -1.10 -19.69
N GLU A 229 -14.69 -1.08 -19.60
CA GLU A 229 -15.58 -1.68 -20.58
C GLU A 229 -15.33 -1.05 -21.96
N LYS A 230 -15.21 -1.89 -23.00
CA LYS A 230 -15.07 -1.45 -24.38
C LYS A 230 -16.47 -1.18 -24.92
N ASP A 231 -16.67 0.02 -25.50
CA ASP A 231 -17.93 0.40 -26.17
C ASP A 231 -18.27 -0.53 -27.35
#